data_AF-A0A4R3JXK6-F1
#
_entry.id   AF-A0A4R3JXK6-F1
#
_cell.length_a   1.000
_cell.length_b   1.000
_cell.length_c   1.000
_cell.angle_alpha   90.00
_cell.angle_beta   90.00
_cell.angle_gamma   90.00
#
_symmetry.space_group_name_H-M   'P 1'
#
loop_
_entity.id
_entity.type
_entity.pdbx_description
1 polymer ?
#
loop_
_entity_poly.entity_id
_entity_poly.type
_entity_poly.pdbx_seq_one_letter_code
_entity_poly.pdbx_strand_id
1 'polypeptide(L)'
;MKPLLHFSTLLLTATLSLGAQAYDGALADRIHDTVTGQMDRQFFVTKPCKIEAPQVLEMLAKQEKLTLLDIRTPEETGVVKLSHPSALSIPMHELFKKANLDRLPKDGKIVVVCHSGNRAAGATALLKAIGFKDVVYVNGGLISLVTNLTPKTVPVK
;
A
#
# COMPACT_ATOMS: atom_id res chain seq x y z
N MET A 1 17.00 -48.33 -39.82
CA MET A 1 16.42 -47.34 -40.76
C MET A 1 14.90 -47.49 -40.79
N LYS A 2 14.17 -46.64 -40.05
CA LYS A 2 13.04 -45.82 -40.54
C LYS A 2 12.34 -45.13 -39.34
N PRO A 3 11.80 -43.92 -39.55
CA PRO A 3 11.59 -42.90 -38.53
C PRO A 3 10.09 -42.64 -38.28
N LEU A 4 9.78 -41.53 -37.58
CA LEU A 4 8.47 -40.86 -37.54
C LEU A 4 7.41 -41.45 -36.60
N LEU A 5 7.51 -41.14 -35.31
CA LEU A 5 6.34 -41.12 -34.41
C LEU A 5 6.45 -40.11 -33.26
N HIS A 6 7.30 -39.09 -33.40
CA HIS A 6 7.50 -38.03 -32.39
C HIS A 6 6.90 -36.66 -32.79
N PHE A 7 6.29 -36.54 -33.98
CA PHE A 7 5.76 -35.25 -34.47
C PHE A 7 4.30 -34.99 -34.10
N SER A 8 3.54 -35.99 -33.64
CA SER A 8 2.09 -35.83 -33.38
C SER A 8 1.75 -35.27 -32.00
N THR A 9 2.67 -35.34 -31.02
CA THR A 9 2.43 -34.85 -29.65
C THR A 9 2.86 -33.40 -29.45
N LEU A 10 3.66 -32.84 -30.36
CA LEU A 10 4.14 -31.46 -30.27
C LEU A 10 3.08 -30.42 -30.71
N LEU A 11 2.11 -30.82 -31.53
CA LEU A 11 1.08 -29.90 -32.05
C LEU A 11 -0.08 -29.68 -31.06
N LEU A 12 -0.28 -30.59 -30.11
CA LEU A 12 -1.39 -30.49 -29.14
C LEU A 12 -1.02 -29.69 -27.87
N THR A 13 0.26 -29.56 -27.55
CA THR A 13 0.72 -28.74 -26.41
C THR A 13 0.91 -27.26 -26.78
N ALA A 14 1.00 -26.93 -28.06
CA ALA A 14 1.20 -25.55 -28.53
C ALA A 14 -0.08 -24.70 -28.53
N THR A 15 -1.28 -25.30 -28.41
CA THR A 15 -2.55 -24.58 -28.41
C THR A 15 -3.06 -24.20 -27.02
N LEU A 16 -2.51 -24.78 -25.94
CA LEU A 16 -2.97 -24.50 -24.58
C LEU A 16 -2.33 -23.28 -23.90
N SER A 17 -1.24 -22.72 -24.43
CA SER A 17 -0.50 -21.66 -23.71
C SER A 17 -0.77 -20.22 -24.16
N LEU A 18 -1.36 -19.99 -25.35
CA LEU A 18 -1.60 -18.61 -25.81
C LEU A 18 -2.91 -18.00 -25.29
N GLY A 19 -3.89 -18.80 -24.86
CA GLY A 19 -5.19 -18.30 -24.39
C GLY A 19 -5.21 -17.85 -22.93
N ALA A 20 -4.27 -18.31 -22.10
CA ALA A 20 -4.31 -18.11 -20.64
C ALA A 20 -3.72 -16.76 -20.17
N GLN A 21 -3.16 -15.94 -21.07
CA GLN A 21 -2.64 -14.60 -20.76
C GLN A 21 -3.14 -13.52 -21.74
N ALA A 22 -4.31 -13.69 -22.34
CA ALA A 22 -4.91 -12.60 -23.12
C ALA A 22 -5.25 -11.43 -22.17
N TYR A 23 -4.63 -10.28 -22.41
CA TYR A 23 -4.97 -9.01 -21.77
C TYR A 23 -6.47 -8.72 -21.96
N ASP A 24 -7.24 -8.70 -20.87
CA ASP A 24 -8.65 -8.34 -20.90
C ASP A 24 -8.78 -6.81 -20.94
N GLY A 25 -8.92 -6.27 -22.16
CA GLY A 25 -9.08 -4.84 -22.38
C GLY A 25 -10.31 -4.26 -21.69
N ALA A 26 -11.42 -5.00 -21.62
CA ALA A 26 -12.64 -4.53 -20.97
C ALA A 26 -12.47 -4.46 -19.43
N LEU A 27 -11.73 -5.40 -18.84
CA LEU A 27 -11.34 -5.30 -17.44
C LEU A 27 -10.38 -4.12 -17.21
N ALA A 28 -9.42 -3.92 -18.10
CA ALA A 28 -8.48 -2.81 -18.01
C ALA A 28 -9.20 -1.45 -18.09
N ASP A 29 -10.16 -1.29 -19.01
CA ASP A 29 -10.97 -0.07 -19.15
C ASP A 29 -11.81 0.18 -17.88
N ARG A 30 -12.45 -0.85 -17.32
CA ARG A 30 -13.18 -0.70 -16.05
C ARG A 30 -12.27 -0.29 -14.89
N ILE A 31 -11.07 -0.87 -14.82
CA ILE A 31 -10.07 -0.49 -13.81
C ILE A 31 -9.61 0.94 -14.06
N HIS A 32 -9.39 1.34 -15.32
CA HIS A 32 -9.01 2.70 -15.69
C HIS A 32 -10.09 3.71 -15.26
N ASP A 33 -11.35 3.47 -15.58
CA ASP A 33 -12.44 4.38 -15.23
C ASP A 33 -12.64 4.46 -13.71
N THR A 34 -12.54 3.31 -13.02
CA THR A 34 -12.73 3.25 -11.56
C THR A 34 -11.57 3.87 -10.80
N VAL A 35 -10.32 3.59 -11.23
CA VAL A 35 -9.12 3.99 -10.48
C VAL A 35 -8.60 5.34 -10.96
N THR A 36 -8.37 5.50 -12.26
CA THR A 36 -7.79 6.72 -12.82
C THR A 36 -8.83 7.75 -13.25
N GLY A 37 -10.02 7.34 -13.67
CA GLY A 37 -11.12 8.24 -14.04
C GLY A 37 -11.63 9.06 -12.85
N GLN A 38 -11.56 8.51 -11.64
CA GLN A 38 -11.91 9.20 -10.39
C GLN A 38 -10.75 9.99 -9.77
N MET A 39 -9.52 9.80 -10.25
CA MET A 39 -8.33 10.54 -9.81
C MET A 39 -8.17 11.84 -10.61
N ASP A 40 -9.12 12.75 -10.48
CA ASP A 40 -9.01 14.06 -11.10
C ASP A 40 -7.89 14.90 -10.46
N ARG A 41 -7.43 15.95 -11.15
CA ARG A 41 -6.42 16.86 -10.61
C ARG A 41 -6.86 17.47 -9.27
N GLN A 42 -8.16 17.68 -9.12
CA GLN A 42 -8.76 18.28 -7.93
C GLN A 42 -8.58 17.39 -6.69
N PHE A 43 -8.60 16.07 -6.84
CA PHE A 43 -8.36 15.08 -5.81
C PHE A 43 -6.98 15.22 -5.17
N PHE A 44 -5.95 15.49 -5.98
CA PHE A 44 -4.59 15.73 -5.49
C PHE A 44 -4.37 17.16 -4.96
N VAL A 45 -5.18 18.13 -5.41
CA VAL A 45 -5.04 19.55 -5.03
C VAL A 45 -5.78 19.90 -3.72
N THR A 46 -6.91 19.27 -3.42
CA THR A 46 -7.83 19.74 -2.36
C THR A 46 -7.49 19.31 -0.94
N LYS A 47 -6.70 18.24 -0.74
CA LYS A 47 -6.23 17.84 0.60
C LYS A 47 -4.84 17.23 0.52
N PRO A 48 -3.83 17.77 1.22
CA PRO A 48 -2.52 17.12 1.26
C PRO A 48 -2.70 15.70 1.81
N CYS A 49 -2.35 14.71 0.98
CA CYS A 49 -2.38 13.31 1.38
C CYS A 49 -1.19 12.96 2.29
N LYS A 50 -0.33 13.92 2.63
CA LYS A 50 0.91 13.72 3.37
C LYS A 50 0.88 14.37 4.76
N ILE A 51 1.55 13.74 5.71
CA ILE A 51 1.85 14.27 7.04
C ILE A 51 3.34 14.08 7.33
N GLU A 52 3.98 15.05 7.99
CA GLU A 52 5.40 14.95 8.34
C GLU A 52 5.58 14.14 9.63
N ALA A 53 6.68 13.38 9.72
CA ALA A 53 6.93 12.50 10.88
C ALA A 53 6.84 13.20 12.25
N PRO A 54 7.39 14.41 12.46
CA PRO A 54 7.27 15.12 13.74
C PRO A 54 5.81 15.35 14.18
N GLN A 55 4.92 15.66 13.22
CA GLN A 55 3.50 15.89 13.51
C GLN A 55 2.82 14.59 13.97
N VAL A 56 3.12 13.47 13.30
CA VAL A 56 2.62 12.15 13.72
C VAL A 56 3.08 11.81 15.12
N LEU A 57 4.37 12.03 15.42
CA LEU A 57 4.94 11.76 16.75
C LEU A 57 4.29 12.64 17.83
N GLU A 58 4.02 13.91 17.53
CA GLU A 58 3.31 14.82 18.44
C GLU A 58 1.87 14.36 18.70
N MET A 59 1.13 13.97 17.67
CA MET A 59 -0.24 13.44 17.81
C MET A 59 -0.27 12.17 18.67
N LEU A 60 0.72 11.28 18.49
CA LEU A 60 0.87 10.08 19.31
C LEU A 60 1.19 10.44 20.77
N ALA A 61 2.07 11.41 21.00
CA ALA A 61 2.40 11.89 22.34
C ALA A 61 1.18 12.52 23.05
N LYS A 62 0.31 13.19 22.30
CA LYS A 62 -0.97 13.74 22.78
C LYS A 62 -2.09 12.71 22.91
N GLN A 63 -1.82 11.44 22.59
CA GLN A 63 -2.80 10.36 22.61
C GLN A 63 -4.02 10.63 21.71
N GLU A 64 -3.82 11.33 20.60
CA GLU A 64 -4.89 11.60 19.64
C GLU A 64 -5.40 10.29 19.00
N LYS A 65 -6.70 10.24 18.73
CA LYS A 65 -7.34 9.08 18.13
C LYS A 65 -6.99 8.97 16.64
N LEU A 66 -6.01 8.13 16.33
CA LEU A 66 -5.60 7.79 14.96
C LEU A 66 -5.24 6.31 14.84
N THR A 67 -5.31 5.74 13.64
CA THR A 67 -4.81 4.39 13.32
C THR A 67 -3.51 4.50 12.52
N LEU A 68 -2.44 3.88 13.01
CA LEU A 68 -1.18 3.74 12.27
C LEU A 68 -1.25 2.48 11.41
N LEU A 69 -1.51 2.62 10.12
CA LEU A 69 -1.62 1.49 9.19
C LEU A 69 -0.26 1.18 8.57
N ASP A 70 0.40 0.11 9.00
CA ASP A 70 1.66 -0.38 8.43
C ASP A 70 1.39 -1.35 7.29
N ILE A 71 1.72 -0.93 6.06
CA ILE A 71 1.48 -1.69 4.83
C ILE A 71 2.72 -2.41 4.30
N ARG A 72 3.77 -2.49 5.11
CA ARG A 72 5.00 -3.24 4.78
C ARG A 72 4.75 -4.75 4.78
N THR A 73 5.68 -5.50 4.22
CA THR A 73 5.60 -6.96 4.23
C THR A 73 5.84 -7.53 5.63
N PRO A 74 5.38 -8.75 5.93
CA PRO A 74 5.65 -9.40 7.21
C PRO A 74 7.14 -9.44 7.56
N GLU A 75 8.01 -9.68 6.57
CA GLU A 75 9.46 -9.71 6.75
C GLU A 75 10.00 -8.35 7.20
N GLU A 76 9.58 -7.26 6.55
CA GLU A 76 9.96 -5.89 6.94
C GLU A 76 9.49 -5.55 8.37
N THR A 77 8.26 -5.96 8.73
CA THR A 77 7.72 -5.74 10.08
C THR A 77 8.36 -6.62 11.14
N GLY A 78 8.90 -7.78 10.74
CA GLY A 78 9.65 -8.68 11.61
C GLY A 78 11.01 -8.13 12.04
N VAL A 79 11.63 -7.28 11.21
CA VAL A 79 12.89 -6.60 11.54
C VAL A 79 12.64 -5.43 12.50
N VAL A 80 11.70 -4.55 12.14
CA VAL A 80 11.29 -3.40 12.98
C VAL A 80 9.78 -3.24 12.89
N LYS A 81 9.12 -3.24 14.05
CA LYS A 81 7.67 -3.09 14.16
C LYS A 81 7.28 -1.75 14.77
N LEU A 82 6.16 -1.18 14.31
CA LEU A 82 5.49 -0.11 15.04
C LEU A 82 4.83 -0.69 16.29
N SER A 83 5.37 -0.39 17.47
CA SER A 83 4.90 -0.95 18.75
C SER A 83 3.76 -0.17 19.42
N HIS A 84 3.21 0.84 18.76
CA HIS A 84 2.13 1.65 19.34
C HIS A 84 0.80 0.87 19.36
N PRO A 85 -0.07 1.01 20.39
CA PRO A 85 -1.36 0.30 20.45
C PRO A 85 -2.31 0.58 19.28
N SER A 86 -2.19 1.76 18.65
CA SER A 86 -2.97 2.10 17.47
C SER A 86 -2.39 1.57 16.15
N ALA A 87 -1.29 0.83 16.20
CA ALA A 87 -0.66 0.25 15.03
C ALA A 87 -1.42 -1.00 14.55
N LEU A 88 -1.79 -0.97 13.28
CA LEU A 88 -2.45 -2.04 12.56
C LEU A 88 -1.56 -2.42 11.38
N SER A 89 -1.08 -3.66 11.35
CA SER A 89 -0.28 -4.16 10.23
C SER A 89 -1.15 -4.96 9.27
N ILE A 90 -1.19 -4.50 8.01
CA ILE A 90 -1.89 -5.18 6.91
C ILE A 90 -1.02 -5.00 5.66
N PRO A 91 -0.36 -6.05 5.16
CA PRO A 91 0.48 -5.95 3.98
C PRO A 91 -0.25 -5.34 2.79
N MET A 92 0.42 -4.47 2.02
CA MET A 92 -0.21 -3.72 0.92
C MET A 92 -0.98 -4.61 -0.08
N HIS A 93 -0.46 -5.80 -0.39
CA HIS A 93 -1.08 -6.74 -1.32
C HIS A 93 -2.39 -7.36 -0.79
N GLU A 94 -2.65 -7.28 0.51
CA GLU A 94 -3.88 -7.74 1.14
C GLU A 94 -4.82 -6.62 1.56
N LEU A 95 -4.34 -5.37 1.55
CA LEU A 95 -5.04 -4.22 2.10
C LEU A 95 -6.45 -4.05 1.55
N PHE A 96 -6.61 -4.21 0.24
CA PHE A 96 -7.89 -4.00 -0.46
C PHE A 96 -8.81 -5.22 -0.46
N LYS A 97 -8.46 -6.30 0.27
CA LYS A 97 -9.42 -7.38 0.54
C LYS A 97 -10.50 -6.86 1.48
N LYS A 98 -11.77 -7.19 1.22
CA LYS A 98 -12.93 -6.71 2.00
C LYS A 98 -12.73 -6.89 3.52
N ALA A 99 -12.31 -8.07 3.95
CA ALA A 99 -12.06 -8.37 5.36
C ALA A 99 -11.02 -7.45 6.03
N ASN A 100 -10.06 -6.92 5.26
CA ASN A 100 -9.05 -5.99 5.77
C ASN A 100 -9.54 -4.54 5.76
N LEU A 101 -10.31 -4.14 4.75
CA LEU A 101 -10.96 -2.83 4.72
C LEU A 101 -11.95 -2.64 5.87
N ASP A 102 -12.68 -3.70 6.25
CA ASP A 102 -13.64 -3.67 7.34
C ASP A 102 -12.99 -3.48 8.73
N ARG A 103 -11.67 -3.70 8.84
CA ARG A 103 -10.89 -3.45 10.07
C ARG A 103 -10.46 -1.98 10.21
N LEU A 104 -10.55 -1.19 9.15
CA LEU A 104 -10.14 0.21 9.14
C LEU A 104 -11.27 1.11 9.65
N PRO A 105 -10.98 2.15 10.46
CA PRO A 105 -12.01 3.07 10.93
C PRO A 105 -12.54 3.91 9.77
N LYS A 106 -13.86 3.91 9.54
CA LYS A 106 -14.49 4.72 8.48
C LYS A 106 -14.54 6.21 8.81
N ASP A 107 -14.68 6.55 10.10
CA ASP A 107 -14.79 7.93 10.61
C ASP A 107 -13.60 8.33 11.50
N GLY A 108 -12.42 7.74 11.27
CA GLY A 108 -11.20 8.03 12.05
C GLY A 108 -10.02 8.37 11.16
N LYS A 109 -9.03 9.08 11.71
CA LYS A 109 -7.79 9.37 11.00
C LYS A 109 -6.98 8.09 10.80
N ILE A 110 -6.60 7.81 9.56
CA ILE A 110 -5.70 6.73 9.18
C ILE A 110 -4.38 7.33 8.70
N VAL A 111 -3.29 6.96 9.36
CA VAL A 111 -1.94 7.36 9.01
C VAL A 111 -1.21 6.14 8.43
N VAL A 112 -1.02 6.13 7.11
CA VAL A 112 -0.43 5.02 6.38
C VAL A 112 1.10 5.12 6.41
N VAL A 113 1.75 4.02 6.75
CA VAL A 113 3.21 3.90 6.85
C VAL A 113 3.68 2.76 5.95
N CYS A 114 4.74 3.01 5.19
CA CYS A 114 5.53 1.97 4.54
C CYS A 114 7.02 2.21 4.86
N HIS A 115 7.96 1.66 4.09
CA HIS A 115 9.39 1.90 4.32
C HIS A 115 9.80 3.37 4.11
N SER A 116 9.58 3.93 2.92
CA SER A 116 10.07 5.27 2.51
C SER A 116 8.97 6.27 2.14
N GLY A 117 7.70 5.87 2.15
CA GLY A 117 6.54 6.73 1.85
C GLY A 117 5.88 6.46 0.48
N ASN A 118 6.60 5.94 -0.51
CA ASN A 118 6.06 5.78 -1.88
C ASN A 118 4.84 4.86 -1.96
N ARG A 119 4.94 3.65 -1.38
CA ARG A 119 3.81 2.70 -1.32
C ARG A 119 2.61 3.28 -0.55
N ALA A 120 2.90 4.04 0.52
CA ALA A 120 1.88 4.63 1.37
C ALA A 120 1.14 5.77 0.66
N ALA A 121 1.82 6.53 -0.19
CA ALA A 121 1.18 7.55 -1.03
C ALA A 121 0.13 6.94 -1.97
N GLY A 122 0.49 5.87 -2.70
CA GLY A 122 -0.43 5.16 -3.58
C GLY A 122 -1.61 4.53 -2.82
N ALA A 123 -1.32 3.83 -1.72
CA ALA A 123 -2.37 3.23 -0.88
C ALA A 123 -3.32 4.28 -0.30
N THR A 124 -2.81 5.45 0.11
CA THR A 124 -3.62 6.56 0.62
C THR A 124 -4.56 7.11 -0.44
N ALA A 125 -4.07 7.31 -1.66
CA ALA A 125 -4.90 7.75 -2.78
C ALA A 125 -6.04 6.76 -3.06
N LEU A 126 -5.73 5.47 -3.10
CA LEU A 126 -6.74 4.42 -3.32
C LEU A 126 -7.75 4.32 -2.17
N LEU A 127 -7.30 4.36 -0.92
CA LEU A 127 -8.20 4.36 0.24
C LEU A 127 -9.16 5.56 0.20
N LYS A 128 -8.67 6.75 -0.16
CA LYS A 128 -9.53 7.93 -0.36
C LYS A 128 -10.52 7.74 -1.50
N ALA A 129 -10.09 7.19 -2.64
CA ALA A 129 -10.96 6.94 -3.78
C ALA A 129 -12.13 5.99 -3.44
N ILE A 130 -11.89 5.00 -2.58
CA ILE A 130 -12.93 4.07 -2.12
C ILE A 130 -13.73 4.58 -0.90
N GLY A 131 -13.58 5.86 -0.52
CA GLY A 131 -14.47 6.55 0.42
C GLY A 131 -13.92 6.81 1.82
N PHE A 132 -12.66 6.50 2.13
CA PHE A 132 -12.06 6.88 3.41
C PHE A 132 -11.71 8.38 3.41
N LYS A 133 -12.30 9.16 4.33
CA LYS A 133 -12.27 10.63 4.29
C LYS A 133 -11.01 11.27 4.86
N ASP A 134 -10.42 10.64 5.88
CA ASP A 134 -9.28 11.18 6.64
C ASP A 134 -8.10 10.21 6.63
N VAL A 135 -7.49 10.06 5.45
CA VAL A 135 -6.31 9.22 5.24
C VAL A 135 -5.14 10.10 4.81
N VAL A 136 -4.02 9.94 5.50
CA VAL A 136 -2.75 10.58 5.19
C VAL A 136 -1.63 9.55 5.23
N TYR A 137 -0.53 9.77 4.52
CA TYR A 137 0.68 8.96 4.64
C TYR A 137 1.83 9.75 5.26
N VAL A 138 2.74 9.04 5.93
CA VAL A 138 3.93 9.66 6.50
C VAL A 138 4.97 9.92 5.41
N ASN A 139 5.34 11.18 5.23
CA ASN A 139 6.42 11.56 4.33
C ASN A 139 7.76 10.97 4.79
N GLY A 140 8.44 10.27 3.90
CA GLY A 140 9.65 9.50 4.23
C GLY A 140 9.40 8.18 4.98
N GLY A 141 8.14 7.79 5.21
CA GLY A 141 7.75 6.50 5.78
C GLY A 141 8.33 6.21 7.16
N LEU A 142 8.58 4.92 7.44
CA LEU A 142 9.19 4.46 8.68
C LEU A 142 10.56 5.08 8.91
N ILE A 143 11.38 5.25 7.86
CA ILE A 143 12.72 5.86 7.98
C ILE A 143 12.60 7.22 8.67
N SER A 144 11.69 8.07 8.18
CA SER A 144 11.47 9.40 8.74
C SER A 144 11.01 9.35 10.20
N LEU A 145 10.11 8.42 10.56
CA LEU A 145 9.69 8.24 11.96
C LEU A 145 10.87 7.86 12.86
N VAL A 146 11.69 6.89 12.44
CA VAL A 146 12.84 6.43 13.21
C VAL A 146 13.88 7.54 13.35
N THR A 147 14.22 8.23 12.26
CA THR A 147 15.19 9.35 12.29
C THR A 147 14.77 10.47 13.22
N ASN A 148 13.46 10.76 13.34
CA ASN A 148 12.95 11.78 14.24
C ASN A 148 12.84 11.32 15.70
N LEU A 149 12.88 10.01 15.97
CA LEU A 149 12.95 9.45 17.32
C LEU A 149 14.39 9.30 17.83
N THR A 150 15.35 9.12 16.93
CA THR A 150 16.76 8.98 17.29
C THR A 150 17.42 10.34 17.57
N PRO A 151 18.28 10.44 18.60
CA PRO A 151 19.10 11.62 18.82
C PRO A 151 19.94 11.96 17.59
N LYS A 152 19.99 13.25 17.23
CA LYS A 152 20.77 13.73 16.07
C LYS A 152 22.28 13.75 16.33
N THR A 153 22.69 13.68 17.58
CA THR A 153 24.10 13.66 18.02
C THR A 153 24.39 12.38 18.78
N VAL A 154 25.58 11.82 18.55
CA VAL A 154 26.10 10.73 19.38
C VAL A 154 26.47 11.33 20.75
N PRO A 155 26.09 10.71 21.87
CA PRO A 155 26.64 11.09 23.16
C PRO A 155 28.14 10.77 23.14
N VAL A 156 28.96 11.80 22.93
CA VAL A 156 30.41 11.71 23.11
C VAL A 156 30.63 11.69 24.62
N LYS A 157 31.22 10.60 25.12
CA LYS A 157 31.61 10.47 26.53
C LYS A 157 32.71 11.46 26.86
#